data_AF-A0A2K0V9M0-F1
#
_entry.id   AF-A0A2K0V9M0-F1
#
_cell.length_a   1.000
_cell.length_b   1.000
_cell.length_c   1.000
_cell.angle_alpha   90.00
_cell.angle_beta   90.00
_cell.angle_gamma   90.00
#
_symmetry.space_group_name_H-M   'P 1'
#
loop_
_entity.id
_entity.type
_entity.pdbx_description
1 polymer ?
#
loop_
_entity_poly.entity_id
_entity_poly.type
_entity_poly.pdbx_seq_one_letter_code
_entity_poly.pdbx_strand_id
1 'polypeptide(L)'
;MIRSRTARAAFNTSLRRPWTCPQCISRRRFYSEKSEKREPPDHRKLGTKQELFISSIYSPGSPIFLPNGSRIFNRLVDFLRKQYVRYGFEEVITPTIYKKSLWAKSGHLENYADDMYAVRGNTEPPPAQHDGCCGSDQKELKPDEEEEGDYGLKPMNCPGHCLIFASKNRSYRDLPIRYADFSPLHRNEISGALSGLTRVRRFHQDDGHIFCRPIQVEKEIKKTLDFVKVVYTVLRFGSNYRLALSTRPKDHYIGTEEEWDQAENALKRALDASGMEWGVNEGDGAFYGPKIDIVLTDSDGKEHQTATIQLDFQLPKRFELEYQAPAPEYEAKGETTTDASLLDEYGPVRPVMIHRAVLGSVERLMALLIEKYNGKWPFWLNPRQVIILTINTAEPVVEWAGQVRSVLVGNNDQLYEQLENGTLPSQDNAFQPTGLSVDIDDSARPLGAKIKEAREKNYGEILVIGQKDVENKRVSLGKEMLSPEEVRERFKTMVDTFA
;
A
#
# COMPACT_ATOMS: atom_id res chain seq x y z
N MET A 1 17.10 -30.61 79.69
CA MET A 1 16.20 -31.69 80.17
C MET A 1 15.33 -32.08 78.97
N ILE A 2 15.32 -33.33 78.45
CA ILE A 2 14.66 -34.54 79.00
C ILE A 2 13.13 -34.32 79.06
N ARG A 3 12.21 -35.03 78.37
CA ARG A 3 12.14 -36.24 77.49
C ARG A 3 10.88 -36.10 76.57
N SER A 4 10.78 -36.63 75.34
CA SER A 4 10.43 -38.03 74.92
C SER A 4 9.09 -38.54 75.52
N ARG A 5 8.12 -39.20 74.85
CA ARG A 5 7.98 -40.04 73.61
C ARG A 5 6.47 -40.03 73.19
N THR A 6 5.98 -40.48 72.03
CA THR A 6 5.98 -41.83 71.39
C THR A 6 5.65 -41.71 69.88
N ALA A 7 6.38 -42.34 68.93
CA ALA A 7 6.19 -43.72 68.41
C ALA A 7 4.74 -44.01 67.93
N ARG A 8 4.41 -44.53 66.74
CA ARG A 8 5.04 -45.45 65.75
C ARG A 8 4.55 -45.05 64.33
N ALA A 9 5.01 -45.54 63.16
CA ALA A 9 6.07 -46.48 62.73
C ALA A 9 6.45 -46.13 61.25
N ALA A 10 7.15 -47.02 60.52
CA ALA A 10 7.41 -46.91 59.07
C ALA A 10 6.89 -48.15 58.31
N PHE A 11 6.43 -47.99 57.06
CA PHE A 11 6.29 -49.08 56.10
C PHE A 11 6.77 -48.66 54.71
N ASN A 12 7.52 -49.57 54.08
CA ASN A 12 8.26 -49.31 52.85
C ASN A 12 7.53 -49.99 51.67
N THR A 13 6.83 -49.23 50.82
CA THR A 13 6.11 -49.78 49.66
C THR A 13 6.78 -49.38 48.35
N SER A 14 7.54 -50.33 47.80
CA SER A 14 8.05 -50.31 46.43
C SER A 14 6.91 -50.28 45.42
N LEU A 15 6.65 -49.11 44.81
CA LEU A 15 5.72 -48.98 43.70
C LEU A 15 6.41 -49.41 42.40
N ARG A 16 6.07 -50.63 41.95
CA ARG A 16 6.50 -51.15 40.64
C ARG A 16 5.99 -50.23 39.53
N ARG A 17 6.86 -49.88 38.57
CA ARG A 17 6.46 -49.18 37.34
C ARG A 17 5.43 -50.05 36.56
N PRO A 18 4.32 -49.50 36.07
CA PRO A 18 3.41 -50.24 35.21
C PRO A 18 4.09 -50.59 33.89
N TRP A 19 4.01 -51.86 33.47
CA TRP A 19 4.37 -52.26 32.11
C TRP A 19 3.34 -51.70 31.13
N THR A 20 3.74 -50.71 30.33
CA THR A 20 2.94 -50.25 29.19
C THR A 20 3.12 -51.20 28.00
N CYS A 21 2.02 -51.80 27.55
CA CYS A 21 1.97 -52.65 26.35
C CYS A 21 2.50 -51.92 25.09
N PRO A 22 3.23 -52.59 24.17
CA PRO A 22 3.71 -52.00 22.91
C PRO A 22 2.61 -51.31 22.06
N GLN A 23 1.38 -51.84 22.04
CA GLN A 23 0.23 -51.21 21.36
C GLN A 23 -0.23 -49.89 22.01
N CYS A 24 0.04 -49.68 23.30
CA CYS A 24 -0.22 -48.40 23.97
C CYS A 24 0.83 -47.34 23.61
N ILE A 25 2.06 -47.76 23.30
CA ILE A 25 3.15 -46.88 22.87
C ILE A 25 2.89 -46.37 21.44
N SER A 26 2.42 -47.24 20.52
CA SER A 26 2.04 -46.80 19.17
C SER A 26 0.84 -45.85 19.18
N ARG A 27 -0.21 -46.14 19.97
CA ARG A 27 -1.33 -45.19 20.16
C ARG A 27 -0.91 -43.85 20.77
N ARG A 28 0.08 -43.82 21.68
CA ARG A 28 0.62 -42.54 22.19
C ARG A 28 1.38 -41.74 21.13
N ARG A 29 2.04 -42.36 20.15
CA ARG A 29 2.64 -41.60 19.03
C ARG A 29 1.57 -40.89 18.19
N PHE A 30 0.44 -41.53 17.91
CA PHE A 30 -0.69 -40.94 17.19
C PHE A 30 -1.43 -39.81 17.92
N TYR A 31 -1.21 -39.62 19.23
CA TYR A 31 -1.76 -38.51 20.02
C TYR A 31 -0.66 -37.61 20.61
N SER A 32 0.60 -37.76 20.18
CA SER A 32 1.74 -36.94 20.59
C SER A 32 2.23 -35.99 19.50
N GLU A 33 1.54 -35.92 18.36
CA GLU A 33 1.46 -34.69 17.59
C GLU A 33 0.64 -33.68 18.41
N LYS A 34 1.30 -33.08 19.42
CA LYS A 34 1.02 -31.67 19.67
C LYS A 34 1.26 -31.00 18.33
N SER A 35 0.22 -30.46 17.70
CA SER A 35 0.44 -29.40 16.74
C SER A 35 1.32 -28.38 17.45
N GLU A 36 2.53 -28.16 16.93
CA GLU A 36 3.28 -26.98 17.33
C GLU A 36 2.33 -25.82 17.01
N LYS A 37 1.79 -25.18 18.06
CA LYS A 37 1.01 -23.95 17.93
C LYS A 37 1.99 -22.88 17.49
N ARG A 38 2.31 -22.92 16.20
CA ARG A 38 3.17 -21.99 15.52
C ARG A 38 2.54 -20.62 15.71
N GLU A 39 3.25 -19.71 16.35
CA GLU A 39 2.77 -18.36 16.53
C GLU A 39 2.34 -17.77 15.17
N PRO A 40 1.23 -17.01 15.12
CA PRO A 40 0.81 -16.35 13.90
C PRO A 40 1.95 -15.45 13.35
N PRO A 41 2.12 -15.37 12.02
CA PRO A 41 3.19 -14.58 11.40
C PRO A 41 3.15 -13.06 11.69
N ASP A 42 3.77 -12.61 12.76
CA ASP A 42 3.86 -11.18 13.11
C ASP A 42 4.79 -10.38 12.16
N HIS A 43 4.25 -9.38 11.45
CA HIS A 43 5.01 -8.55 10.52
C HIS A 43 6.15 -7.75 11.17
N ARG A 44 6.10 -7.47 12.48
CA ARG A 44 7.14 -6.75 13.22
C ARG A 44 8.36 -7.65 13.39
N LYS A 45 8.14 -8.88 13.88
CA LYS A 45 9.19 -9.91 14.04
C LYS A 45 9.83 -10.26 12.69
N LEU A 46 9.00 -10.48 11.66
CA LEU A 46 9.45 -10.82 10.32
C LEU A 46 10.15 -9.65 9.61
N GLY A 47 9.63 -8.43 9.76
CA GLY A 47 10.19 -7.20 9.20
C GLY A 47 11.59 -6.89 9.72
N THR A 48 11.83 -7.04 11.03
CA THR A 48 13.19 -6.95 11.59
C THR A 48 14.08 -8.08 11.08
N LYS A 49 13.61 -9.35 11.08
CA LYS A 49 14.39 -10.50 10.60
C LYS A 49 14.83 -10.38 9.14
N GLN A 50 14.03 -9.75 8.29
CA GLN A 50 14.31 -9.55 6.87
C GLN A 50 14.93 -8.18 6.54
N GLU A 51 15.24 -7.36 7.55
CA GLU A 51 15.82 -6.02 7.39
C GLU A 51 14.94 -5.15 6.47
N LEU A 52 13.62 -5.15 6.70
CA LEU A 52 12.66 -4.41 5.87
C LEU A 52 12.49 -2.97 6.36
N PHE A 53 12.35 -2.77 7.67
CA PHE A 53 12.18 -1.44 8.26
C PHE A 53 12.67 -1.41 9.71
N ILE A 54 12.92 -0.20 10.22
CA ILE A 54 13.15 0.10 11.63
C ILE A 54 12.19 1.20 12.09
N SER A 55 11.99 1.30 13.41
CA SER A 55 11.39 2.47 14.05
C SER A 55 12.48 3.32 14.70
N SER A 56 12.21 4.61 14.89
CA SER A 56 13.14 5.56 15.53
C SER A 56 12.39 6.39 16.57
N ILE A 57 13.02 6.62 17.72
CA ILE A 57 12.49 7.52 18.77
C ILE A 57 12.33 8.96 18.28
N TYR A 58 13.09 9.36 17.24
CA TYR A 58 13.02 10.68 16.62
C TYR A 58 11.86 10.83 15.62
N SER A 59 11.19 9.73 15.24
CA SER A 59 10.00 9.77 14.38
C SER A 59 9.04 8.63 14.75
N PRO A 60 8.41 8.69 15.94
CA PRO A 60 7.50 7.65 16.41
C PRO A 60 6.30 7.56 15.46
N GLY A 61 5.94 6.34 15.06
CA GLY A 61 4.87 6.10 14.09
C GLY A 61 5.26 6.36 12.63
N SER A 62 6.52 6.67 12.33
CA SER A 62 7.02 6.82 10.96
C SER A 62 8.09 5.75 10.68
N PRO A 63 7.77 4.67 9.96
CA PRO A 63 8.75 3.62 9.68
C PRO A 63 9.86 4.13 8.76
N ILE A 64 11.10 3.76 9.07
CA ILE A 64 12.26 3.98 8.18
C ILE A 64 12.47 2.69 7.41
N PHE A 65 12.13 2.70 6.11
CA PHE A 65 12.36 1.55 5.23
C PHE A 65 13.85 1.38 4.93
N LEU A 66 14.33 0.16 5.18
CA LEU A 66 15.66 -0.31 4.81
C LEU A 66 15.65 -0.81 3.35
N PRO A 67 16.81 -1.04 2.70
CA PRO A 67 16.86 -1.36 1.27
C PRO A 67 15.94 -2.50 0.82
N ASN A 68 15.78 -3.55 1.63
CA ASN A 68 14.85 -4.65 1.31
C ASN A 68 13.38 -4.19 1.39
N GLY A 69 13.00 -3.40 2.38
CA GLY A 69 11.64 -2.87 2.49
C GLY A 69 11.32 -1.88 1.38
N SER A 70 12.26 -0.99 1.05
CA SER A 70 12.12 -0.03 -0.05
C SER A 70 11.95 -0.72 -1.42
N ARG A 71 12.62 -1.87 -1.65
CA ARG A 71 12.39 -2.69 -2.85
C ARG A 71 10.94 -3.21 -2.93
N ILE A 72 10.38 -3.73 -1.84
CA ILE A 72 8.98 -4.20 -1.80
C ILE A 72 8.02 -3.02 -2.02
N PHE A 73 8.22 -1.92 -1.28
CA PHE A 73 7.41 -0.72 -1.34
C PHE A 73 7.35 -0.16 -2.77
N ASN A 74 8.51 0.06 -3.39
CA ASN A 74 8.58 0.60 -4.76
C ASN A 74 7.91 -0.32 -5.78
N ARG A 75 8.08 -1.64 -5.67
CA ARG A 75 7.42 -2.58 -6.60
C ARG A 75 5.91 -2.62 -6.44
N LEU A 76 5.37 -2.43 -5.23
CA LEU A 76 3.93 -2.27 -5.02
C LEU A 76 3.41 -0.97 -5.69
N VAL A 77 4.13 0.14 -5.52
CA VAL A 77 3.79 1.43 -6.15
C VAL A 77 3.87 1.32 -7.68
N ASP A 78 4.97 0.79 -8.23
CA ASP A 78 5.18 0.68 -9.67
C ASP A 78 4.21 -0.31 -10.33
N PHE A 79 3.79 -1.37 -9.62
CA PHE A 79 2.69 -2.24 -10.04
C PHE A 79 1.38 -1.46 -10.18
N LEU A 80 1.04 -0.62 -9.20
CA LEU A 80 -0.16 0.22 -9.24
C LEU A 80 -0.08 1.29 -10.34
N ARG A 81 1.08 1.92 -10.56
CA ARG A 81 1.33 2.83 -11.69
C ARG A 81 1.07 2.16 -13.04
N LYS A 82 1.57 0.92 -13.24
CA LYS A 82 1.26 0.12 -14.44
C LYS A 82 -0.26 -0.08 -14.61
N GLN A 83 -1.01 -0.26 -13.52
CA GLN A 83 -2.48 -0.34 -13.60
C GLN A 83 -3.17 1.02 -13.81
N TYR A 84 -2.64 2.12 -13.28
CA TYR A 84 -3.22 3.47 -13.47
C TYR A 84 -3.36 3.82 -14.95
N VAL A 85 -2.33 3.54 -15.75
CA VAL A 85 -2.38 3.69 -17.22
C VAL A 85 -3.53 2.87 -17.83
N ARG A 86 -3.71 1.61 -17.40
CA ARG A 86 -4.77 0.71 -17.88
C ARG A 86 -6.18 1.18 -17.50
N TYR A 87 -6.36 1.75 -16.31
CA TYR A 87 -7.65 2.24 -15.82
C TYR A 87 -7.91 3.73 -16.13
N GLY A 88 -6.99 4.40 -16.84
CA GLY A 88 -7.13 5.79 -17.27
C GLY A 88 -7.06 6.78 -16.12
N PHE A 89 -6.10 6.57 -15.20
CA PHE A 89 -5.70 7.51 -14.15
C PHE A 89 -4.43 8.26 -14.56
N GLU A 90 -4.42 9.57 -14.33
CA GLU A 90 -3.27 10.45 -14.46
C GLU A 90 -2.61 10.61 -13.08
N GLU A 91 -1.33 10.24 -12.93
CA GLU A 91 -0.59 10.46 -11.69
C GLU A 91 -0.22 11.95 -11.58
N VAL A 92 -0.53 12.56 -10.44
CA VAL A 92 -0.24 13.96 -10.10
C VAL A 92 0.62 14.02 -8.85
N ILE A 93 1.35 15.12 -8.68
CA ILE A 93 2.17 15.37 -7.48
C ILE A 93 1.65 16.65 -6.85
N THR A 94 1.12 16.56 -5.63
CA THR A 94 0.59 17.71 -4.89
C THR A 94 1.44 18.07 -3.67
N PRO A 95 1.56 19.36 -3.28
CA PRO A 95 2.26 19.79 -2.08
C PRO A 95 1.91 19.01 -0.82
N THR A 96 2.88 18.86 0.09
CA THR A 96 2.67 18.23 1.41
C THR A 96 2.16 19.23 2.46
N ILE A 97 2.43 20.51 2.27
CA ILE A 97 2.10 21.61 3.19
C ILE A 97 1.13 22.55 2.46
N TYR A 98 0.03 22.91 3.13
CA TYR A 98 -0.93 23.90 2.64
C TYR A 98 -1.31 24.90 3.73
N LYS A 99 -1.76 26.09 3.32
CA LYS A 99 -2.35 27.09 4.22
C LYS A 99 -3.59 26.53 4.93
N LYS A 100 -3.86 27.03 6.13
CA LYS A 100 -5.03 26.67 6.95
C LYS A 100 -6.38 26.93 6.25
N SER A 101 -6.50 28.00 5.46
CA SER A 101 -7.64 28.30 4.58
C SER A 101 -8.09 27.12 3.71
N LEU A 102 -7.16 26.31 3.18
CA LEU A 102 -7.55 25.14 2.35
C LEU A 102 -8.29 24.09 3.18
N TRP A 103 -7.87 23.87 4.42
CA TRP A 103 -8.47 22.91 5.34
C TRP A 103 -9.84 23.38 5.85
N ALA A 104 -10.00 24.69 6.08
CA ALA A 104 -11.29 25.31 6.39
C ALA A 104 -12.25 25.24 5.19
N LYS A 105 -11.83 25.70 3.99
CA LYS A 105 -12.66 25.63 2.77
C LYS A 105 -13.14 24.19 2.52
N SER A 106 -12.23 23.22 2.64
CA SER A 106 -12.52 21.81 2.40
C SER A 106 -13.35 21.10 3.48
N GLY A 107 -13.52 21.67 4.68
CA GLY A 107 -14.29 21.03 5.76
C GLY A 107 -13.48 20.10 6.66
N HIS A 108 -12.17 20.04 6.47
CA HIS A 108 -11.29 19.14 7.22
C HIS A 108 -10.79 19.77 8.51
N LEU A 109 -10.75 21.11 8.60
CA LEU A 109 -10.38 21.78 9.85
C LEU A 109 -11.44 21.54 10.93
N GLU A 110 -12.72 21.54 10.56
CA GLU A 110 -13.85 21.32 11.48
C GLU A 110 -13.95 19.87 11.98
N ASN A 111 -13.50 18.90 11.16
CA ASN A 111 -13.71 17.46 11.42
C ASN A 111 -12.43 16.68 11.76
N TYR A 112 -11.24 17.19 11.44
CA TYR A 112 -9.95 16.49 11.58
C TYR A 112 -8.84 17.31 12.24
N ALA A 113 -9.12 18.50 12.80
CA ALA A 113 -8.08 19.36 13.40
C ALA A 113 -7.15 18.64 14.39
N ASP A 114 -7.70 17.83 15.30
CA ASP A 114 -6.94 17.11 16.33
C ASP A 114 -6.03 16.00 15.73
N ASP A 115 -6.45 15.45 14.58
CA ASP A 115 -5.72 14.44 13.79
C ASP A 115 -4.72 15.06 12.80
N MET A 116 -4.56 16.39 12.78
CA MET A 116 -3.66 17.09 11.84
C MET A 116 -2.39 17.62 12.50
N TYR A 117 -1.31 17.66 11.72
CA TYR A 117 -0.07 18.34 12.14
C TYR A 117 -0.04 19.77 11.61
N ALA A 118 -0.02 20.74 12.53
CA ALA A 118 0.29 22.13 12.22
C ALA A 118 1.78 22.29 11.85
N VAL A 119 2.07 23.22 10.93
CA VAL A 119 3.40 23.63 10.52
C VAL A 119 3.46 25.15 10.64
N ARG A 120 4.47 25.65 11.36
CA ARG A 120 4.72 27.08 11.50
C ARG A 120 6.01 27.47 10.78
N GLY A 121 6.03 28.68 10.22
CA GLY A 121 7.24 29.27 9.67
C GLY A 121 8.29 29.54 10.75
N ASN A 122 9.57 29.66 10.33
CA ASN A 122 10.66 30.04 11.23
C ASN A 122 10.72 31.56 11.52
N THR A 123 9.92 32.35 10.82
CA THR A 123 9.72 33.78 11.07
C THR A 123 8.71 33.93 12.20
N GLU A 124 9.09 34.61 13.29
CA GLU A 124 8.12 34.97 14.33
C GLU A 124 7.05 35.89 13.73
N PRO A 125 5.74 35.61 13.94
CA PRO A 125 4.72 36.60 13.64
C PRO A 125 4.99 37.86 14.50
N PRO A 126 4.77 39.08 13.97
CA PRO A 126 4.89 40.28 14.78
C PRO A 126 3.98 40.17 16.01
N PRO A 127 4.41 40.63 17.20
CA PRO A 127 3.66 40.43 18.43
C PRO A 127 2.26 41.03 18.29
N ALA A 128 1.24 40.21 18.51
CA ALA A 128 -0.15 40.60 18.39
C ALA A 128 -0.43 41.87 19.21
N GLN A 129 -0.86 42.94 18.53
CA GLN A 129 -1.28 44.17 19.20
C GLN A 129 -2.55 43.88 19.99
N HIS A 130 -2.39 43.90 21.32
CA HIS A 130 -3.43 43.54 22.28
C HIS A 130 -4.37 44.74 22.50
N ASP A 131 -5.14 45.11 21.48
CA ASP A 131 -6.15 46.16 21.57
C ASP A 131 -7.55 45.59 21.84
N GLY A 132 -8.25 46.19 22.81
CA GLY A 132 -9.71 46.12 22.90
C GLY A 132 -10.31 44.96 23.70
N CYS A 133 -10.53 45.19 25.00
CA CYS A 133 -11.51 44.43 25.78
C CYS A 133 -12.95 44.79 25.33
N CYS A 134 -13.46 44.18 24.25
CA CYS A 134 -14.87 44.24 23.82
C CYS A 134 -15.24 43.07 22.87
N GLY A 135 -16.48 42.59 22.95
CA GLY A 135 -16.93 41.32 22.38
C GLY A 135 -17.03 41.16 20.86
N SER A 136 -17.12 39.87 20.48
CA SER A 136 -17.81 39.27 19.33
C SER A 136 -17.78 39.98 17.97
N ASP A 137 -17.04 39.40 17.02
CA ASP A 137 -17.53 39.17 15.66
C ASP A 137 -16.74 38.01 15.00
N GLN A 138 -17.43 36.99 14.50
CA GLN A 138 -16.84 36.00 13.60
C GLN A 138 -16.76 36.61 12.20
N LYS A 139 -15.69 37.35 11.92
CA LYS A 139 -15.39 37.76 10.54
C LYS A 139 -15.01 36.53 9.71
N GLU A 140 -15.67 36.36 8.56
CA GLU A 140 -15.16 35.53 7.48
C GLU A 140 -13.79 36.10 7.03
N LEU A 141 -12.73 35.36 7.31
CA LEU A 141 -11.37 35.71 6.89
C LEU A 141 -11.25 35.55 5.37
N LYS A 142 -10.89 36.63 4.68
CA LYS A 142 -10.49 36.54 3.28
C LYS A 142 -9.15 35.79 3.16
N PRO A 143 -8.89 35.04 2.07
CA PRO A 143 -7.64 34.28 1.88
C PRO A 143 -6.35 35.12 1.94
N ASP A 144 -6.50 36.42 1.70
CA ASP A 144 -5.50 37.46 1.64
C ASP A 144 -5.28 38.19 2.98
N GLU A 145 -6.11 37.93 4.00
CA GLU A 145 -6.02 38.50 5.36
C GLU A 145 -5.64 37.44 6.44
N GLU A 146 -5.10 36.28 6.04
CA GLU A 146 -4.57 35.26 6.97
C GLU A 146 -3.22 35.68 7.59
N GLU A 147 -2.98 35.34 8.87
CA GLU A 147 -1.65 35.47 9.48
C GLU A 147 -0.57 34.72 8.66
N GLU A 148 0.51 35.41 8.28
CA GLU A 148 1.66 34.81 7.60
C GLU A 148 2.37 33.80 8.54
N GLY A 149 1.96 32.53 8.48
CA GLY A 149 2.66 31.46 9.19
C GLY A 149 1.88 30.19 9.50
N ASP A 150 0.54 30.19 9.38
CA ASP A 150 -0.30 29.06 9.81
C ASP A 150 -0.57 28.06 8.67
N TYR A 151 0.24 26.98 8.64
CA TYR A 151 0.14 25.90 7.67
C TYR A 151 -0.19 24.55 8.34
N GLY A 152 -0.54 23.54 7.54
CA GLY A 152 -0.69 22.16 8.01
C GLY A 152 -0.13 21.13 7.01
N LEU A 153 0.38 20.02 7.53
CA LEU A 153 0.68 18.84 6.71
C LEU A 153 -0.63 18.18 6.27
N LYS A 154 -0.68 17.72 5.02
CA LYS A 154 -1.88 17.09 4.46
C LYS A 154 -2.22 15.74 5.13
N PRO A 155 -3.46 15.55 5.63
CA PRO A 155 -3.95 14.25 6.12
C PRO A 155 -4.57 13.37 5.01
N MET A 156 -4.79 13.95 3.82
CA MET A 156 -5.34 13.35 2.59
C MET A 156 -5.09 14.26 1.37
N ASN A 157 -5.16 13.73 0.14
CA ASN A 157 -4.84 14.50 -1.07
C ASN A 157 -6.06 15.22 -1.70
N CYS A 158 -7.29 14.91 -1.28
CA CYS A 158 -8.54 15.33 -1.93
C CYS A 158 -8.63 16.85 -2.20
N PRO A 159 -8.32 17.74 -1.22
CA PRO A 159 -8.35 19.19 -1.44
C PRO A 159 -7.34 19.66 -2.50
N GLY A 160 -6.17 19.03 -2.59
CA GLY A 160 -5.18 19.31 -3.63
C GLY A 160 -5.68 18.92 -5.03
N HIS A 161 -6.41 17.81 -5.14
CA HIS A 161 -7.00 17.37 -6.41
C HIS A 161 -8.15 18.29 -6.86
N CYS A 162 -8.90 18.88 -5.91
CA CYS A 162 -9.91 19.90 -6.22
C CYS A 162 -9.27 21.15 -6.86
N LEU A 163 -8.13 21.62 -6.35
CA LEU A 163 -7.38 22.73 -6.94
C LEU A 163 -6.92 22.40 -8.38
N ILE A 164 -6.47 21.16 -8.64
CA ILE A 164 -6.11 20.73 -10.00
C ILE A 164 -7.34 20.71 -10.92
N PHE A 165 -8.49 20.21 -10.46
CA PHE A 165 -9.72 20.26 -11.26
C PHE A 165 -10.08 21.70 -11.63
N ALA A 166 -10.18 22.58 -10.63
CA ALA A 166 -10.53 24.00 -10.76
C ALA A 166 -9.54 24.84 -11.60
N SER A 167 -8.28 24.40 -11.75
CA SER A 167 -7.26 25.11 -12.53
C SER A 167 -7.56 25.30 -14.03
N LYS A 168 -8.58 24.62 -14.56
CA LYS A 168 -9.01 24.71 -15.97
C LYS A 168 -10.52 24.62 -16.07
N ASN A 169 -11.11 25.41 -16.97
CA ASN A 169 -12.50 25.23 -17.39
C ASN A 169 -12.69 23.82 -17.99
N ARG A 170 -13.77 23.13 -17.60
CA ARG A 170 -14.06 21.75 -18.02
C ARG A 170 -15.35 21.70 -18.83
N SER A 171 -15.41 20.82 -19.82
CA SER A 171 -16.62 20.42 -20.53
C SER A 171 -17.07 19.03 -20.08
N TYR A 172 -18.36 18.72 -20.16
CA TYR A 172 -18.90 17.37 -19.93
C TYR A 172 -18.19 16.26 -20.76
N ARG A 173 -17.53 16.64 -21.87
CA ARG A 173 -16.74 15.75 -22.73
C ARG A 173 -15.40 15.33 -22.13
N ASP A 174 -14.85 16.11 -21.20
CA ASP A 174 -13.60 15.82 -20.52
C ASP A 174 -13.80 14.78 -19.40
N LEU A 175 -15.03 14.63 -18.89
CA LEU A 175 -15.36 13.74 -17.79
C LEU A 175 -15.66 12.30 -18.28
N PRO A 176 -15.14 11.26 -17.60
CA PRO A 176 -14.55 11.31 -16.26
C PRO A 176 -13.04 11.57 -16.24
N ILE A 177 -12.63 12.54 -15.42
CA ILE A 177 -11.22 12.84 -15.11
C ILE A 177 -10.82 12.00 -13.89
N ARG A 178 -9.62 11.42 -13.89
CA ARG A 178 -9.14 10.57 -12.79
C ARG A 178 -7.71 10.93 -12.40
N TYR A 179 -7.53 11.48 -11.21
CA TYR A 179 -6.21 11.79 -10.67
C TYR A 179 -5.79 10.74 -9.64
N ALA A 180 -4.51 10.38 -9.61
CA ALA A 180 -3.92 9.53 -8.58
C ALA A 180 -2.68 10.19 -7.96
N ASP A 181 -2.43 10.00 -6.67
CA ASP A 181 -1.28 10.61 -5.97
C ASP A 181 -0.73 9.63 -4.90
N PHE A 182 0.58 9.47 -4.86
CA PHE A 182 1.33 8.63 -3.91
C PHE A 182 2.09 9.44 -2.84
N SER A 183 1.85 10.75 -2.78
CA SER A 183 2.48 11.66 -1.82
C SER A 183 2.30 11.21 -0.37
N PRO A 184 3.28 11.49 0.51
CA PRO A 184 3.17 11.18 1.94
C PRO A 184 2.05 11.99 2.60
N LEU A 185 1.18 11.28 3.30
CA LEU A 185 0.12 11.80 4.15
C LEU A 185 0.52 11.70 5.62
N HIS A 186 0.03 12.63 6.44
CA HIS A 186 0.36 12.71 7.86
C HIS A 186 -0.89 12.86 8.72
N ARG A 187 -1.06 11.97 9.71
CA ARG A 187 -2.14 12.02 10.71
C ARG A 187 -1.56 11.90 12.11
N ASN A 188 -2.08 12.68 13.05
CA ASN A 188 -1.60 12.80 14.42
C ASN A 188 -2.10 11.67 15.33
N GLU A 189 -1.96 10.43 14.85
CA GLU A 189 -2.37 9.21 15.55
C GLU A 189 -1.83 9.15 16.99
N ILE A 190 -2.70 8.82 17.95
CA ILE A 190 -2.37 8.71 19.37
C ILE A 190 -1.24 7.70 19.57
N SER A 191 -0.18 8.07 20.30
CA SER A 191 1.06 7.28 20.41
C SER A 191 0.84 5.82 20.85
N GLY A 192 -0.16 5.57 21.70
CA GLY A 192 -0.51 4.22 22.17
C GLY A 192 -1.25 3.33 21.15
N ALA A 193 -1.74 3.90 20.05
CA ALA A 193 -2.41 3.16 18.97
C ALA A 193 -1.45 2.73 17.83
N LEU A 194 -0.22 3.26 17.83
CA LEU A 194 0.79 2.98 16.80
C LEU A 194 1.24 1.51 16.85
N SER A 195 1.29 0.84 15.70
CA SER A 195 1.66 -0.57 15.63
C SER A 195 2.35 -0.90 14.31
N GLY A 196 3.66 -1.15 14.37
CA GLY A 196 4.47 -1.64 13.25
C GLY A 196 4.27 -0.83 11.96
N LEU A 197 3.66 -1.45 10.95
CA LEU A 197 3.23 -0.78 9.72
C LEU A 197 1.70 -0.67 9.59
N THR A 198 0.89 -1.28 10.47
CA THR A 198 -0.58 -1.31 10.33
C THR A 198 -1.26 -0.02 10.79
N ARG A 199 -0.66 0.70 11.75
CA ARG A 199 -1.09 2.03 12.20
C ARG A 199 0.12 2.93 12.45
N VAL A 200 0.22 3.99 11.65
CA VAL A 200 1.39 4.87 11.46
C VAL A 200 0.94 6.32 11.32
N ARG A 201 1.81 7.27 11.64
CA ARG A 201 1.58 8.72 11.54
C ARG A 201 1.88 9.27 10.15
N ARG A 202 2.92 8.76 9.50
CA ARG A 202 3.22 9.00 8.09
C ARG A 202 2.91 7.73 7.30
N PHE A 203 2.17 7.88 6.20
CA PHE A 203 1.85 6.80 5.28
C PHE A 203 1.78 7.32 3.83
N HIS A 204 1.86 6.41 2.87
CA HIS A 204 1.58 6.71 1.46
C HIS A 204 0.35 5.90 1.07
N GLN A 205 -0.71 6.59 0.66
CA GLN A 205 -1.91 5.96 0.14
C GLN A 205 -1.81 5.86 -1.38
N ASP A 206 -2.36 4.82 -1.99
CA ASP A 206 -2.54 4.75 -3.45
C ASP A 206 -3.78 5.57 -3.88
N ASP A 207 -3.76 6.85 -3.49
CA ASP A 207 -4.93 7.70 -3.41
C ASP A 207 -5.45 8.08 -4.80
N GLY A 208 -6.76 8.10 -4.99
CA GLY A 208 -7.37 8.35 -6.28
C GLY A 208 -8.66 9.15 -6.17
N HIS A 209 -8.82 10.16 -7.03
CA HIS A 209 -10.01 11.01 -7.10
C HIS A 209 -10.54 11.02 -8.53
N ILE A 210 -11.74 10.49 -8.72
CA ILE A 210 -12.48 10.50 -9.98
C ILE A 210 -13.48 11.66 -9.94
N PHE A 211 -13.40 12.57 -10.89
CA PHE A 211 -14.41 13.60 -11.13
C PHE A 211 -15.26 13.12 -12.31
N CYS A 212 -16.53 12.82 -12.08
CA CYS A 212 -17.43 12.26 -13.09
C CYS A 212 -18.79 12.97 -13.12
N ARG A 213 -19.49 12.80 -14.24
CA ARG A 213 -20.89 13.21 -14.39
C ARG A 213 -21.77 12.29 -13.51
N PRO A 214 -22.91 12.73 -12.94
CA PRO A 214 -23.75 11.88 -12.10
C PRO A 214 -24.15 10.55 -12.78
N ILE A 215 -24.48 10.58 -14.08
CA ILE A 215 -24.79 9.38 -14.88
C ILE A 215 -23.62 8.39 -15.05
N GLN A 216 -22.38 8.83 -14.80
CA GLN A 216 -21.18 7.98 -14.92
C GLN A 216 -20.82 7.26 -13.61
N VAL A 217 -21.41 7.64 -12.47
CA VAL A 217 -21.03 7.17 -11.13
C VAL A 217 -20.99 5.64 -11.03
N GLU A 218 -22.09 4.96 -11.39
CA GLU A 218 -22.20 3.49 -11.29
C GLU A 218 -21.15 2.76 -12.15
N LYS A 219 -20.84 3.30 -13.34
CA LYS A 219 -19.82 2.77 -14.26
C LYS A 219 -18.41 2.91 -13.69
N GLU A 220 -18.10 4.03 -13.03
CA GLU A 220 -16.78 4.27 -12.45
C GLU A 220 -16.58 3.54 -11.11
N ILE A 221 -17.63 3.36 -10.30
CA ILE A 221 -17.60 2.43 -9.15
C ILE A 221 -17.30 1.01 -9.63
N LYS A 222 -18.04 0.51 -10.64
CA LYS A 222 -17.82 -0.84 -11.19
C LYS A 222 -16.39 -1.05 -11.69
N LYS A 223 -15.83 -0.11 -12.47
CA LYS A 223 -14.43 -0.14 -12.89
C LYS A 223 -13.46 -0.19 -11.71
N THR A 224 -13.75 0.54 -10.64
CA THR A 224 -12.90 0.59 -9.44
C THR A 224 -12.97 -0.73 -8.66
N LEU A 225 -14.15 -1.37 -8.55
CA LEU A 225 -14.29 -2.73 -8.02
C LEU A 225 -13.53 -3.76 -8.88
N ASP A 226 -13.58 -3.64 -10.21
CA ASP A 226 -12.82 -4.52 -11.10
C ASP A 226 -11.30 -4.29 -11.01
N PHE A 227 -10.86 -3.05 -10.72
CA PHE A 227 -9.45 -2.74 -10.42
C PHE A 227 -9.00 -3.41 -9.11
N VAL A 228 -9.80 -3.31 -8.05
CA VAL A 228 -9.60 -4.03 -6.78
C VAL A 228 -9.47 -5.53 -7.04
N LYS A 229 -10.41 -6.15 -7.75
CA LYS A 229 -10.34 -7.59 -8.08
C LYS A 229 -9.02 -7.99 -8.75
N VAL A 230 -8.55 -7.22 -9.75
CA VAL A 230 -7.28 -7.50 -10.45
C VAL A 230 -6.10 -7.43 -9.50
N VAL A 231 -5.99 -6.36 -8.71
CA VAL A 231 -4.88 -6.16 -7.76
C VAL A 231 -4.87 -7.24 -6.68
N TYR A 232 -6.01 -7.57 -6.09
CA TYR A 232 -6.11 -8.56 -5.02
C TYR A 232 -5.90 -9.99 -5.53
N THR A 233 -6.19 -10.25 -6.82
CA THR A 233 -5.84 -11.50 -7.49
C THR A 233 -4.32 -11.63 -7.65
N VAL A 234 -3.64 -10.60 -8.15
CA VAL A 234 -2.16 -10.58 -8.30
C VAL A 234 -1.45 -10.71 -6.95
N LEU A 235 -1.96 -10.05 -5.91
CA LEU A 235 -1.47 -10.17 -4.53
C LEU A 235 -1.93 -11.47 -3.83
N ARG A 236 -2.62 -12.37 -4.55
CA ARG A 236 -3.06 -13.70 -4.11
C ARG A 236 -3.95 -13.67 -2.86
N PHE A 237 -4.72 -12.60 -2.64
CA PHE A 237 -5.69 -12.53 -1.53
C PHE A 237 -6.86 -13.50 -1.70
N GLY A 238 -7.21 -13.90 -2.92
CA GLY A 238 -8.24 -14.91 -3.17
C GLY A 238 -9.59 -14.44 -2.65
N SER A 239 -10.24 -15.26 -1.82
CA SER A 239 -11.49 -14.94 -1.13
C SER A 239 -11.31 -14.38 0.29
N ASN A 240 -10.09 -14.03 0.70
CA ASN A 240 -9.80 -13.62 2.09
C ASN A 240 -10.04 -12.11 2.35
N TYR A 241 -10.94 -11.47 1.59
CA TYR A 241 -11.41 -10.11 1.86
C TYR A 241 -12.94 -10.07 1.77
N ARG A 242 -13.56 -9.26 2.63
CA ARG A 242 -15.00 -8.95 2.55
C ARG A 242 -15.22 -7.53 2.04
N LEU A 243 -16.37 -7.32 1.41
CA LEU A 243 -16.87 -6.00 1.06
C LEU A 243 -17.93 -5.58 2.09
N ALA A 244 -17.91 -4.31 2.46
CA ALA A 244 -18.95 -3.73 3.30
C ALA A 244 -19.48 -2.43 2.69
N LEU A 245 -20.80 -2.29 2.57
CA LEU A 245 -21.46 -1.02 2.32
C LEU A 245 -21.64 -0.31 3.66
N SER A 246 -20.96 0.81 3.84
CA SER A 246 -21.00 1.62 5.06
C SER A 246 -21.91 2.83 4.83
N THR A 247 -23.05 2.82 5.53
CA THR A 247 -24.23 3.70 5.28
C THR A 247 -24.25 4.95 6.16
N ARG A 248 -25.23 5.84 5.91
CA ARG A 248 -25.45 7.13 6.57
C ARG A 248 -25.32 7.06 8.10
N PRO A 249 -24.36 7.81 8.70
CA PRO A 249 -24.28 7.98 10.14
C PRO A 249 -25.59 8.55 10.72
N LYS A 250 -25.91 8.18 11.97
CA LYS A 250 -27.18 8.60 12.60
C LYS A 250 -27.15 10.05 13.09
N ASP A 251 -26.01 10.48 13.63
CA ASP A 251 -25.93 11.72 14.41
C ASP A 251 -25.31 12.90 13.63
N HIS A 252 -24.39 12.61 12.70
CA HIS A 252 -23.59 13.64 12.00
C HIS A 252 -23.33 13.27 10.53
N TYR A 253 -24.09 13.87 9.61
CA TYR A 253 -23.86 13.80 8.16
C TYR A 253 -24.21 15.14 7.48
N ILE A 254 -23.71 15.34 6.26
CA ILE A 254 -23.92 16.54 5.45
C ILE A 254 -24.59 16.14 4.12
N GLY A 255 -25.61 16.90 3.70
CA GLY A 255 -26.43 16.62 2.52
C GLY A 255 -27.89 16.35 2.88
N THR A 256 -28.75 16.21 1.87
CA THR A 256 -30.16 15.81 2.11
C THR A 256 -30.28 14.29 2.23
N GLU A 257 -31.39 13.81 2.79
CA GLU A 257 -31.62 12.35 2.87
C GLU A 257 -31.74 11.74 1.47
N GLU A 258 -32.32 12.44 0.51
CA GLU A 258 -32.46 12.00 -0.87
C GLU A 258 -31.11 11.87 -1.59
N GLU A 259 -30.16 12.81 -1.37
CA GLU A 259 -28.79 12.71 -1.91
C GLU A 259 -28.09 11.43 -1.40
N TRP A 260 -28.26 11.15 -0.10
CA TRP A 260 -27.71 9.96 0.55
C TRP A 260 -28.37 8.67 0.07
N ASP A 261 -29.69 8.63 0.00
CA ASP A 261 -30.45 7.47 -0.48
C ASP A 261 -30.07 7.15 -1.93
N GLN A 262 -29.89 8.16 -2.80
CA GLN A 262 -29.39 7.96 -4.16
C GLN A 262 -27.97 7.38 -4.19
N ALA A 263 -27.07 7.92 -3.35
CA ALA A 263 -25.68 7.47 -3.26
C ALA A 263 -25.55 6.03 -2.76
N GLU A 264 -26.28 5.67 -1.70
CA GLU A 264 -26.32 4.31 -1.16
C GLU A 264 -26.89 3.32 -2.17
N ASN A 265 -28.00 3.67 -2.83
CA ASN A 265 -28.59 2.83 -3.87
C ASN A 265 -27.65 2.66 -5.08
N ALA A 266 -26.85 3.66 -5.44
CA ALA A 266 -25.85 3.54 -6.50
C ALA A 266 -24.70 2.58 -6.12
N LEU A 267 -24.15 2.70 -4.91
CA LEU A 267 -23.13 1.77 -4.41
C LEU A 267 -23.68 0.34 -4.28
N LYS A 268 -24.91 0.19 -3.78
CA LYS A 268 -25.60 -1.10 -3.66
C LYS A 268 -25.79 -1.78 -5.02
N ARG A 269 -26.32 -1.08 -6.03
CA ARG A 269 -26.44 -1.64 -7.39
C ARG A 269 -25.08 -2.03 -7.97
N ALA A 270 -24.03 -1.23 -7.75
CA ALA A 270 -22.69 -1.54 -8.22
C ALA A 270 -22.10 -2.78 -7.52
N LEU A 271 -22.37 -2.97 -6.21
CA LEU A 271 -22.00 -4.17 -5.44
C LEU A 271 -22.76 -5.41 -5.93
N ASP A 272 -24.08 -5.33 -6.08
CA ASP A 272 -24.90 -6.43 -6.60
C ASP A 272 -24.47 -6.84 -8.02
N ALA A 273 -24.23 -5.87 -8.90
CA ALA A 273 -23.72 -6.09 -10.25
C ALA A 273 -22.24 -6.55 -10.31
N SER A 274 -21.53 -6.55 -9.18
CA SER A 274 -20.13 -6.99 -9.09
C SER A 274 -19.97 -8.50 -8.99
N GLY A 275 -21.03 -9.21 -8.55
CA GLY A 275 -21.04 -10.66 -8.31
C GLY A 275 -20.23 -11.12 -7.09
N MET A 276 -19.84 -10.21 -6.20
CA MET A 276 -19.08 -10.51 -4.98
C MET A 276 -20.01 -10.55 -3.75
N GLU A 277 -19.66 -11.35 -2.75
CA GLU A 277 -20.35 -11.33 -1.45
C GLU A 277 -20.02 -10.04 -0.70
N TRP A 278 -21.04 -9.36 -0.17
CA TRP A 278 -20.92 -8.08 0.51
C TRP A 278 -21.92 -7.99 1.68
N GLY A 279 -21.53 -7.26 2.72
CA GLY A 279 -22.36 -6.99 3.91
C GLY A 279 -22.61 -5.50 4.14
N VAL A 280 -23.39 -5.15 5.16
CA VAL A 280 -23.66 -3.76 5.54
C VAL A 280 -22.98 -3.44 6.88
N ASN A 281 -22.28 -2.30 6.94
CA ASN A 281 -21.83 -1.69 8.19
C ASN A 281 -22.75 -0.47 8.46
N GLU A 282 -23.81 -0.65 9.26
CA GLU A 282 -24.79 0.43 9.48
C GLU A 282 -24.16 1.65 10.18
N GLY A 283 -24.26 2.82 9.55
CA GLY A 283 -23.83 4.09 10.12
C GLY A 283 -22.31 4.35 10.11
N ASP A 284 -21.51 3.49 9.46
CA ASP A 284 -20.05 3.64 9.36
C ASP A 284 -19.59 4.46 8.14
N GLY A 285 -20.51 5.07 7.38
CA GLY A 285 -20.17 6.02 6.32
C GLY A 285 -19.42 7.26 6.86
N ALA A 286 -18.71 7.99 6.01
CA ALA A 286 -18.13 9.27 6.46
C ALA A 286 -19.18 10.37 6.39
N PHE A 287 -18.97 11.48 7.11
CA PHE A 287 -19.92 12.59 7.20
C PHE A 287 -20.36 13.19 5.85
N TYR A 288 -19.60 13.00 4.77
CA TYR A 288 -19.86 13.54 3.42
C TYR A 288 -20.42 12.54 2.40
N GLY A 289 -20.49 11.25 2.73
CA GLY A 289 -21.09 10.25 1.84
C GLY A 289 -20.78 8.78 2.19
N PRO A 290 -21.55 7.85 1.62
CA PRO A 290 -21.40 6.42 1.86
C PRO A 290 -20.16 5.85 1.15
N LYS A 291 -19.67 4.72 1.66
CA LYS A 291 -18.45 4.06 1.15
C LYS A 291 -18.59 2.55 1.04
N ILE A 292 -17.85 1.96 0.11
CA ILE A 292 -17.59 0.52 0.02
C ILE A 292 -16.21 0.29 0.63
N ASP A 293 -16.17 -0.40 1.77
CA ASP A 293 -14.93 -0.80 2.44
C ASP A 293 -14.51 -2.20 2.02
N ILE A 294 -13.23 -2.36 1.72
CA ILE A 294 -12.60 -3.66 1.48
C ILE A 294 -11.80 -3.99 2.75
N VAL A 295 -12.21 -5.06 3.43
CA VAL A 295 -11.65 -5.45 4.72
C VAL A 295 -10.85 -6.74 4.55
N LEU A 296 -9.57 -6.68 4.95
CA LEU A 296 -8.66 -7.83 5.04
C LEU A 296 -8.49 -8.24 6.51
N THR A 297 -8.35 -9.53 6.77
CA THR A 297 -8.03 -10.07 8.10
C THR A 297 -6.53 -10.36 8.20
N ASP A 298 -5.90 -9.95 9.30
CA ASP A 298 -4.49 -10.26 9.59
C ASP A 298 -4.30 -11.67 10.19
N SER A 299 -3.06 -12.02 10.54
CA SER A 299 -2.76 -13.37 11.06
C SER A 299 -3.26 -13.64 12.47
N ASP A 300 -3.59 -12.59 13.24
CA ASP A 300 -4.18 -12.65 14.58
C ASP A 300 -5.72 -12.65 14.55
N GLY A 301 -6.33 -12.54 13.36
CA GLY A 301 -7.79 -12.51 13.18
C GLY A 301 -8.40 -11.11 13.29
N LYS A 302 -7.59 -10.04 13.33
CA LYS A 302 -8.06 -8.67 13.37
C LYS A 302 -8.37 -8.16 11.95
N GLU A 303 -9.49 -7.47 11.83
CA GLU A 303 -9.90 -6.80 10.60
C GLU A 303 -9.18 -5.46 10.37
N HIS A 304 -8.79 -5.21 9.12
CA HIS A 304 -8.18 -3.96 8.65
C HIS A 304 -8.85 -3.52 7.35
N GLN A 305 -9.44 -2.34 7.35
CA GLN A 305 -9.82 -1.64 6.12
C GLN A 305 -8.55 -1.33 5.32
N THR A 306 -8.55 -1.69 4.04
CA THR A 306 -7.41 -1.48 3.12
C THR A 306 -7.85 -0.67 1.91
N ALA A 307 -8.62 -1.26 0.99
CA ALA A 307 -9.28 -0.50 -0.06
C ALA A 307 -10.55 0.21 0.43
N THR A 308 -10.90 1.30 -0.26
CA THR A 308 -12.16 2.02 -0.10
C THR A 308 -12.61 2.59 -1.45
N ILE A 309 -13.92 2.69 -1.66
CA ILE A 309 -14.54 3.45 -2.76
C ILE A 309 -15.66 4.29 -2.15
N GLN A 310 -15.56 5.61 -2.22
CA GLN A 310 -16.41 6.51 -1.46
C GLN A 310 -16.94 7.64 -2.34
N LEU A 311 -18.23 7.92 -2.22
CA LEU A 311 -18.87 9.04 -2.90
C LEU A 311 -18.78 10.32 -2.07
N ASP A 312 -18.52 11.44 -2.74
CA ASP A 312 -18.52 12.77 -2.13
C ASP A 312 -19.22 13.77 -3.07
N PHE A 313 -20.30 14.35 -2.53
CA PHE A 313 -21.09 15.40 -3.16
C PHE A 313 -20.86 16.77 -2.50
N GLN A 314 -20.11 16.82 -1.39
CA GLN A 314 -19.88 17.99 -0.55
C GLN A 314 -18.58 18.71 -0.87
N LEU A 315 -17.47 18.00 -1.09
CA LEU A 315 -16.21 18.63 -1.45
C LEU A 315 -16.28 19.36 -2.81
N PRO A 316 -16.95 18.83 -3.86
CA PRO A 316 -17.24 19.60 -5.07
C PRO A 316 -18.10 20.86 -4.85
N LYS A 317 -19.01 20.84 -3.86
CA LYS A 317 -19.81 22.04 -3.47
C LYS A 317 -18.93 23.07 -2.79
N ARG A 318 -18.18 22.65 -1.76
CA ARG A 318 -17.23 23.48 -0.99
C ARG A 318 -16.13 24.11 -1.84
N PHE A 319 -15.73 23.47 -2.94
CA PHE A 319 -14.74 24.02 -3.88
C PHE A 319 -15.34 24.75 -5.09
N GLU A 320 -16.67 24.86 -5.19
CA GLU A 320 -17.36 25.47 -6.33
C GLU A 320 -16.92 24.85 -7.67
N LEU A 321 -16.75 23.52 -7.69
CA LEU A 321 -16.27 22.80 -8.88
C LEU A 321 -17.40 22.65 -9.88
N GLU A 322 -17.14 23.00 -11.14
CA GLU A 322 -18.13 23.01 -12.21
C GLU A 322 -17.55 22.56 -13.56
N TYR A 323 -18.40 22.01 -14.42
CA TYR A 323 -18.14 21.73 -15.82
C TYR A 323 -19.32 22.19 -16.68
N GLN A 324 -19.07 22.57 -17.93
CA GLN A 324 -20.09 23.06 -18.85
C GLN A 324 -20.77 21.89 -19.59
N ALA A 325 -22.10 21.85 -19.55
CA ALA A 325 -22.92 20.77 -20.11
C ALA A 325 -24.23 21.28 -20.73
N PRO A 326 -24.77 20.58 -21.76
CA PRO A 326 -26.13 20.81 -22.25
C PRO A 326 -27.18 20.29 -21.25
N ALA A 327 -28.39 20.87 -21.26
CA ALA A 327 -29.51 20.50 -20.39
C ALA A 327 -29.12 20.40 -18.89
N PRO A 328 -28.56 21.47 -18.29
CA PRO A 328 -27.88 21.41 -17.00
C PRO A 328 -28.73 20.84 -15.85
N GLU A 329 -30.05 21.09 -15.83
CA GLU A 329 -30.96 20.55 -14.81
C GLU A 329 -31.11 19.01 -14.86
N TYR A 330 -31.07 18.42 -16.07
CA TYR A 330 -31.15 16.97 -16.26
C TYR A 330 -29.80 16.32 -16.01
N GLU A 331 -28.73 16.94 -16.52
CA GLU A 331 -27.35 16.52 -16.31
C GLU A 331 -26.99 16.45 -14.81
N ALA A 332 -27.42 17.44 -14.02
CA ALA A 332 -27.22 17.47 -12.57
C ALA A 332 -27.91 16.30 -11.82
N LYS A 333 -29.02 15.79 -12.35
CA LYS A 333 -29.74 14.62 -11.83
C LYS A 333 -29.17 13.29 -12.36
N GLY A 334 -28.27 13.33 -13.35
CA GLY A 334 -27.80 12.15 -14.06
C GLY A 334 -28.83 11.58 -15.04
N GLU A 335 -29.81 12.38 -15.44
CA GLU A 335 -30.86 12.01 -16.39
C GLU A 335 -30.47 12.43 -17.82
N THR A 336 -31.06 11.78 -18.83
CA THR A 336 -30.86 12.14 -20.25
C THR A 336 -32.16 12.65 -20.86
N THR A 337 -32.09 13.80 -21.53
CA THR A 337 -33.18 14.31 -22.38
C THR A 337 -32.82 14.19 -23.87
N THR A 338 -33.85 14.07 -24.72
CA THR A 338 -33.74 14.10 -26.18
C THR A 338 -34.42 15.34 -26.79
N ASP A 339 -34.91 16.26 -25.96
CA ASP A 339 -35.52 17.50 -26.41
C ASP A 339 -34.43 18.46 -26.93
N ALA A 340 -34.53 18.86 -28.21
CA ALA A 340 -33.56 19.76 -28.83
C ALA A 340 -33.50 21.13 -28.13
N SER A 341 -34.63 21.64 -27.61
CA SER A 341 -34.68 22.95 -26.95
C SER A 341 -33.90 22.96 -25.63
N LEU A 342 -33.95 21.85 -24.87
CA LEU A 342 -33.19 21.69 -23.63
C LEU A 342 -31.71 21.37 -23.89
N LEU A 343 -31.39 20.70 -25.01
CA LEU A 343 -30.01 20.37 -25.39
C LEU A 343 -29.23 21.57 -25.96
N ASP A 344 -29.92 22.59 -26.47
CA ASP A 344 -29.32 23.87 -26.88
C ASP A 344 -28.97 24.78 -25.67
N GLU A 345 -29.58 24.56 -24.50
CA GLU A 345 -29.23 25.26 -23.26
C GLU A 345 -27.95 24.67 -22.65
N TYR A 346 -26.91 25.49 -22.53
CA TYR A 346 -25.65 25.13 -21.86
C TYR A 346 -25.49 25.89 -20.55
N GLY A 347 -25.07 25.17 -19.50
CA GLY A 347 -24.77 25.78 -18.19
C GLY A 347 -23.74 25.00 -17.38
N PRO A 348 -23.31 25.57 -16.25
CA PRO A 348 -22.46 24.89 -15.28
C PRO A 348 -23.22 23.78 -14.55
N VAL A 349 -22.56 22.63 -14.40
CA VAL A 349 -23.02 21.51 -13.57
C VAL A 349 -21.88 21.06 -12.67
N ARG A 350 -22.20 20.63 -11.45
CA ARG A 350 -21.24 20.16 -10.46
C ARG A 350 -20.85 18.70 -10.69
N PRO A 351 -19.55 18.33 -10.69
CA PRO A 351 -19.13 16.94 -10.80
C PRO A 351 -19.38 16.19 -9.48
N VAL A 352 -19.59 14.88 -9.58
CA VAL A 352 -19.50 13.97 -8.44
C VAL A 352 -18.04 13.56 -8.26
N MET A 353 -17.56 13.57 -7.00
CA MET A 353 -16.25 13.02 -6.67
C MET A 353 -16.39 11.58 -6.17
N ILE A 354 -15.52 10.70 -6.66
CA ILE A 354 -15.31 9.37 -6.09
C ILE A 354 -13.88 9.30 -5.55
N HIS A 355 -13.74 9.18 -4.24
CA HIS A 355 -12.47 8.86 -3.60
C HIS A 355 -12.25 7.35 -3.67
N ARG A 356 -11.01 6.93 -3.93
CA ARG A 356 -10.65 5.52 -3.88
C ARG A 356 -9.24 5.30 -3.39
N ALA A 357 -9.04 4.14 -2.77
CA ALA A 357 -7.74 3.52 -2.57
C ALA A 357 -7.89 2.02 -2.88
N VAL A 358 -6.91 1.40 -3.54
CA VAL A 358 -6.92 -0.04 -3.86
C VAL A 358 -6.03 -0.81 -2.88
N LEU A 359 -4.84 -0.27 -2.59
CA LEU A 359 -3.97 -0.77 -1.52
C LEU A 359 -4.36 -0.22 -0.16
N GLY A 360 -4.87 1.02 -0.12
CA GLY A 360 -4.89 1.83 1.09
C GLY A 360 -3.50 2.39 1.36
N SER A 361 -3.11 2.47 2.63
CA SER A 361 -1.70 2.69 3.00
C SER A 361 -0.84 1.52 2.50
N VAL A 362 0.20 1.83 1.73
CA VAL A 362 1.18 0.86 1.25
C VAL A 362 1.89 0.19 2.44
N GLU A 363 2.12 0.92 3.53
CA GLU A 363 2.66 0.40 4.80
C GLU A 363 1.74 -0.67 5.40
N ARG A 364 0.44 -0.37 5.55
CA ARG A 364 -0.54 -1.31 6.11
C ARG A 364 -0.67 -2.56 5.26
N LEU A 365 -0.79 -2.40 3.94
CA LEU A 365 -0.84 -3.54 3.02
C LEU A 365 0.45 -4.37 3.09
N MET A 366 1.61 -3.71 3.13
CA MET A 366 2.90 -4.39 3.26
C MET A 366 2.99 -5.21 4.55
N ALA A 367 2.48 -4.72 5.68
CA ALA A 367 2.31 -5.55 6.88
C ALA A 367 1.51 -6.82 6.58
N LEU A 368 0.29 -6.69 6.07
CA LEU A 368 -0.59 -7.83 5.78
C LEU A 368 0.05 -8.82 4.80
N LEU A 369 0.84 -8.34 3.82
CA LEU A 369 1.59 -9.18 2.89
C LEU A 369 2.77 -9.91 3.58
N ILE A 370 3.50 -9.27 4.50
CA ILE A 370 4.55 -9.94 5.31
C ILE A 370 3.95 -11.13 6.06
N GLU A 371 2.79 -10.95 6.70
CA GLU A 371 2.12 -11.99 7.50
C GLU A 371 1.57 -13.10 6.61
N LYS A 372 0.80 -12.73 5.57
CA LYS A 372 0.21 -13.64 4.58
C LYS A 372 1.24 -14.57 3.96
N TYR A 373 2.38 -14.03 3.54
CA TYR A 373 3.46 -14.81 2.94
C TYR A 373 4.38 -15.46 3.98
N ASN A 374 4.24 -15.14 5.27
CA ASN A 374 5.17 -15.54 6.34
C ASN A 374 6.64 -15.24 5.95
N GLY A 375 6.85 -14.06 5.35
CA GLY A 375 8.12 -13.62 4.76
C GLY A 375 8.57 -14.33 3.47
N LYS A 376 7.77 -15.22 2.87
CA LYS A 376 8.10 -15.93 1.62
C LYS A 376 7.42 -15.30 0.40
N TRP A 377 8.00 -14.20 -0.05
CA TRP A 377 7.50 -13.37 -1.15
C TRP A 377 7.41 -14.13 -2.49
N PRO A 378 6.43 -13.82 -3.37
CA PRO A 378 6.49 -14.18 -4.78
C PRO A 378 7.70 -13.48 -5.43
N PHE A 379 8.21 -14.03 -6.54
CA PHE A 379 9.49 -13.62 -7.12
C PHE A 379 9.51 -12.14 -7.53
N TRP A 380 8.38 -11.64 -8.04
CA TRP A 380 8.27 -10.23 -8.42
C TRP A 380 8.34 -9.27 -7.23
N LEU A 381 7.83 -9.62 -6.04
CA LEU A 381 7.93 -8.78 -4.84
C LEU A 381 9.22 -9.00 -4.05
N ASN A 382 9.82 -10.19 -4.12
CA ASN A 382 10.91 -10.60 -3.23
C ASN A 382 12.08 -9.58 -3.25
N PRO A 383 12.45 -8.97 -2.12
CA PRO A 383 13.55 -7.99 -2.09
C PRO A 383 14.93 -8.61 -2.38
N ARG A 384 15.03 -9.94 -2.32
CA ARG A 384 16.20 -10.78 -2.57
C ARG A 384 15.87 -11.74 -3.72
N GLN A 385 15.81 -11.24 -4.95
CA GLN A 385 15.34 -12.05 -6.08
C GLN A 385 16.34 -13.15 -6.45
N VAL A 386 17.61 -12.78 -6.64
CA VAL A 386 18.66 -13.70 -7.12
C VAL A 386 19.92 -13.54 -6.28
N ILE A 387 20.56 -14.66 -5.97
CA ILE A 387 21.95 -14.68 -5.49
C ILE A 387 22.80 -15.62 -6.35
N ILE A 388 24.00 -15.16 -6.70
CA ILE A 388 25.02 -15.94 -7.41
C ILE A 388 26.05 -16.44 -6.39
N LEU A 389 26.25 -17.75 -6.34
CA LEU A 389 27.19 -18.41 -5.41
C LEU A 389 28.37 -18.99 -6.19
N THR A 390 29.59 -18.53 -5.90
CA THR A 390 30.79 -19.17 -6.44
C THR A 390 31.10 -20.45 -5.66
N ILE A 391 31.58 -21.50 -6.33
CA ILE A 391 32.05 -22.73 -5.64
C ILE A 391 33.41 -22.55 -4.94
N ASN A 392 34.20 -21.56 -5.39
CA ASN A 392 35.53 -21.23 -4.90
C ASN A 392 35.83 -19.74 -5.15
N THR A 393 37.01 -19.28 -4.75
CA THR A 393 37.46 -17.89 -4.92
C THR A 393 38.49 -17.76 -6.06
N ALA A 394 38.47 -18.65 -7.05
CA ALA A 394 39.38 -18.54 -8.19
C ALA A 394 38.92 -17.36 -9.06
N GLU A 395 39.88 -16.53 -9.48
CA GLU A 395 39.63 -15.28 -10.22
C GLU A 395 38.69 -15.46 -11.43
N PRO A 396 38.85 -16.46 -12.33
CA PRO A 396 37.92 -16.66 -13.44
C PRO A 396 36.48 -16.99 -13.04
N VAL A 397 36.27 -17.58 -11.86
CA VAL A 397 34.95 -17.92 -11.31
C VAL A 397 34.27 -16.69 -10.71
N VAL A 398 35.05 -15.81 -10.08
CA VAL A 398 34.56 -14.55 -9.49
C VAL A 398 34.27 -13.52 -10.58
N GLU A 399 35.16 -13.37 -11.56
CA GLU A 399 34.96 -12.52 -12.74
C GLU A 399 33.71 -12.93 -13.52
N TRP A 400 33.53 -14.22 -13.79
CA TRP A 400 32.33 -14.72 -14.47
C TRP A 400 31.06 -14.48 -13.65
N ALA A 401 31.10 -14.57 -12.32
CA ALA A 401 29.98 -14.17 -11.47
C ALA A 401 29.65 -12.68 -11.58
N GLY A 402 30.66 -11.82 -11.71
CA GLY A 402 30.51 -10.40 -12.03
C GLY A 402 29.83 -10.16 -13.37
N GLN A 403 30.31 -10.81 -14.44
CA GLN A 403 29.74 -10.72 -15.80
C GLN A 403 28.29 -11.22 -15.86
N VAL A 404 27.99 -12.37 -15.24
CA VAL A 404 26.62 -12.88 -15.12
C VAL A 404 25.73 -11.87 -14.39
N ARG A 405 26.20 -11.26 -13.30
CA ARG A 405 25.45 -10.19 -12.61
C ARG A 405 25.21 -8.98 -13.53
N SER A 406 26.22 -8.51 -14.26
CA SER A 406 26.09 -7.41 -15.23
C SER A 406 24.96 -7.70 -16.24
N VAL A 407 24.98 -8.87 -16.89
CA VAL A 407 23.92 -9.27 -17.83
C VAL A 407 22.54 -9.29 -17.16
N LEU A 408 22.42 -9.89 -15.97
CA LEU A 408 21.13 -10.01 -15.28
C LEU A 408 20.56 -8.65 -14.85
N VAL A 409 21.37 -7.69 -14.39
CA VAL A 409 20.88 -6.34 -14.05
C VAL A 409 20.65 -5.46 -15.28
N GLY A 410 21.18 -5.85 -16.45
CA GLY A 410 21.06 -5.10 -17.70
C GLY A 410 22.18 -4.08 -17.94
N ASN A 411 23.31 -4.24 -17.26
CA ASN A 411 24.55 -3.53 -17.56
C ASN A 411 25.14 -4.09 -18.87
N ASN A 412 25.76 -3.21 -19.65
CA ASN A 412 26.58 -3.61 -20.78
C ASN A 412 27.99 -3.06 -20.54
N ASP A 413 28.90 -3.95 -20.17
CA ASP A 413 30.26 -3.59 -19.76
C ASP A 413 31.04 -2.88 -20.90
N GLN A 414 30.71 -3.15 -22.17
CA GLN A 414 31.28 -2.44 -23.33
C GLN A 414 30.91 -0.95 -23.36
N LEU A 415 29.76 -0.56 -22.79
CA LEU A 415 29.38 0.86 -22.69
C LEU A 415 30.16 1.56 -21.58
N TYR A 416 30.47 0.84 -20.49
CA TYR A 416 31.30 1.36 -19.42
C TYR A 416 32.74 1.54 -19.90
N GLU A 417 33.31 0.57 -20.64
CA GLU A 417 34.60 0.73 -21.31
C GLU A 417 34.61 1.92 -22.28
N GLN A 418 33.55 2.14 -23.07
CA GLN A 418 33.44 3.32 -23.93
C GLN A 418 33.45 4.62 -23.12
N LEU A 419 32.65 4.70 -22.05
CA LEU A 419 32.56 5.87 -21.18
C LEU A 419 33.88 6.17 -20.44
N GLU A 420 34.58 5.15 -19.96
CA GLU A 420 35.92 5.28 -19.35
C GLU A 420 36.95 5.78 -20.36
N ASN A 421 36.86 5.34 -21.62
CA ASN A 421 37.65 5.85 -22.74
C ASN A 421 37.12 7.19 -23.31
N GLY A 422 36.23 7.90 -22.59
CA GLY A 422 35.71 9.22 -22.97
C GLY A 422 34.76 9.22 -24.19
N THR A 423 34.32 8.04 -24.63
CA THR A 423 33.41 7.87 -25.78
C THR A 423 31.98 7.71 -25.30
N LEU A 424 31.07 8.58 -25.76
CA LEU A 424 29.64 8.43 -25.49
C LEU A 424 29.04 7.31 -26.36
N PRO A 425 28.27 6.37 -25.78
CA PRO A 425 27.53 5.37 -26.54
C PRO A 425 26.61 5.97 -27.61
N SER A 426 26.43 5.24 -28.72
CA SER A 426 25.35 5.52 -29.67
C SER A 426 23.98 5.23 -29.05
N GLN A 427 22.93 5.95 -29.49
CA GLN A 427 21.57 5.76 -28.96
C GLN A 427 21.02 4.33 -29.16
N ASP A 428 21.49 3.64 -30.21
CA ASP A 428 21.09 2.25 -30.50
C ASP A 428 21.65 1.22 -29.50
N ASN A 429 22.72 1.58 -28.78
CA ASN A 429 23.37 0.78 -27.74
C ASN A 429 22.92 1.24 -26.34
N ALA A 430 21.62 1.47 -26.15
CA ALA A 430 21.06 1.96 -24.89
C ALA A 430 21.21 0.93 -23.73
N PHE A 431 21.45 1.44 -22.52
CA PHE A 431 21.32 0.65 -21.29
C PHE A 431 19.92 0.04 -21.18
N GLN A 432 19.84 -1.26 -20.84
CA GLN A 432 18.56 -1.99 -20.71
C GLN A 432 18.37 -2.52 -19.27
N PRO A 433 18.26 -1.63 -18.27
CA PRO A 433 18.17 -2.04 -16.86
C PRO A 433 16.94 -2.92 -16.63
N THR A 434 17.13 -4.04 -15.94
CA THR A 434 16.05 -5.03 -15.70
C THR A 434 15.28 -4.79 -14.40
N GLY A 435 15.83 -3.99 -13.47
CA GLY A 435 15.29 -3.83 -12.12
C GLY A 435 15.46 -5.06 -11.21
N LEU A 436 16.18 -6.10 -11.67
CA LEU A 436 16.42 -7.30 -10.88
C LEU A 436 17.40 -7.05 -9.74
N SER A 437 17.07 -7.53 -8.54
CA SER A 437 18.00 -7.53 -7.40
C SER A 437 18.88 -8.77 -7.42
N VAL A 438 20.15 -8.60 -7.79
CA VAL A 438 21.14 -9.68 -7.94
C VAL A 438 22.33 -9.43 -7.02
N ASP A 439 22.49 -10.30 -6.02
CA ASP A 439 23.59 -10.31 -5.07
C ASP A 439 24.63 -11.40 -5.45
N ILE A 440 25.89 -11.26 -5.01
CA ILE A 440 26.95 -12.27 -5.18
C ILE A 440 27.48 -12.67 -3.80
N ASP A 441 27.72 -13.97 -3.58
CA ASP A 441 28.56 -14.48 -2.50
C ASP A 441 29.75 -15.24 -3.08
N ASP A 442 30.86 -14.53 -3.19
CA ASP A 442 32.17 -14.99 -3.64
C ASP A 442 33.08 -15.46 -2.49
N SER A 443 32.57 -15.48 -1.24
CA SER A 443 33.38 -15.80 -0.06
C SER A 443 33.99 -17.20 -0.10
N ALA A 444 35.11 -17.41 0.62
CA ALA A 444 35.80 -18.71 0.72
C ALA A 444 35.04 -19.79 1.52
N ARG A 445 33.74 -19.61 1.77
CA ARG A 445 32.91 -20.53 2.57
C ARG A 445 32.44 -21.71 1.73
N PRO A 446 32.23 -22.91 2.32
CA PRO A 446 31.71 -24.06 1.59
C PRO A 446 30.35 -23.76 0.96
N LEU A 447 30.15 -24.17 -0.31
CA LEU A 447 28.91 -23.93 -1.07
C LEU A 447 27.64 -24.33 -0.31
N GLY A 448 27.67 -25.44 0.44
CA GLY A 448 26.54 -25.89 1.26
C GLY A 448 26.15 -24.89 2.37
N ALA A 449 27.11 -24.16 2.94
CA ALA A 449 26.85 -23.09 3.89
C ALA A 449 26.26 -21.86 3.21
N LYS A 450 26.79 -21.47 2.04
CA LYS A 450 26.25 -20.38 1.21
C LYS A 450 24.78 -20.63 0.82
N ILE A 451 24.48 -21.83 0.31
CA ILE A 451 23.10 -22.26 -0.05
C ILE A 451 22.18 -22.27 1.17
N LYS A 452 22.67 -22.70 2.35
CA LYS A 452 21.89 -22.67 3.60
C LYS A 452 21.50 -21.24 3.97
N GLU A 453 22.47 -20.32 3.99
CA GLU A 453 22.21 -18.92 4.31
C GLU A 453 21.26 -18.27 3.29
N ALA A 454 21.46 -18.51 1.99
CA ALA A 454 20.58 -17.99 0.95
C ALA A 454 19.11 -18.44 1.15
N ARG A 455 18.91 -19.71 1.53
CA ARG A 455 17.57 -20.24 1.87
C ARG A 455 17.02 -19.64 3.16
N GLU A 456 17.84 -19.44 4.19
CA GLU A 456 17.44 -18.79 5.45
C GLU A 456 17.05 -17.30 5.24
N LYS A 457 17.73 -16.61 4.32
CA LYS A 457 17.44 -15.24 3.87
C LYS A 457 16.25 -15.15 2.89
N ASN A 458 15.69 -16.28 2.46
CA ASN A 458 14.60 -16.42 1.48
C ASN A 458 14.89 -15.76 0.12
N TYR A 459 16.08 -15.99 -0.45
CA TYR A 459 16.30 -15.64 -1.86
C TYR A 459 15.31 -16.38 -2.76
N GLY A 460 14.80 -15.69 -3.78
CA GLY A 460 13.86 -16.26 -4.76
C GLY A 460 14.52 -17.39 -5.56
N GLU A 461 15.67 -17.09 -6.16
CA GLU A 461 16.46 -18.03 -6.96
C GLU A 461 17.94 -18.01 -6.55
N ILE A 462 18.59 -19.17 -6.69
CA ILE A 462 20.00 -19.38 -6.34
C ILE A 462 20.72 -19.91 -7.58
N LEU A 463 21.63 -19.10 -8.09
CA LEU A 463 22.55 -19.45 -9.17
C LEU A 463 23.87 -19.94 -8.58
N VAL A 464 24.49 -20.93 -9.22
CA VAL A 464 25.81 -21.46 -8.83
C VAL A 464 26.76 -21.37 -10.01
N ILE A 465 28.01 -20.96 -9.75
CA ILE A 465 29.06 -20.86 -10.75
C ILE A 465 30.30 -21.61 -10.27
N GLY A 466 30.76 -22.55 -11.09
CA GLY A 466 32.04 -23.21 -10.96
C GLY A 466 32.81 -23.29 -12.28
N GLN A 467 33.93 -24.02 -12.27
CA GLN A 467 34.87 -24.05 -13.40
C GLN A 467 34.20 -24.42 -14.73
N LYS A 468 33.28 -25.39 -14.73
CA LYS A 468 32.52 -25.81 -15.92
C LYS A 468 31.58 -24.74 -16.44
N ASP A 469 30.99 -23.94 -15.56
CA ASP A 469 30.10 -22.84 -15.94
C ASP A 469 30.91 -21.74 -16.66
N VAL A 470 32.12 -21.44 -16.18
CA VAL A 470 33.08 -20.54 -16.85
C VAL A 470 33.51 -21.09 -18.22
N GLU A 471 33.97 -22.35 -18.27
CA GLU A 471 34.42 -23.02 -19.51
C GLU A 471 33.35 -23.02 -20.61
N ASN A 472 32.08 -23.19 -20.24
CA ASN A 472 30.96 -23.24 -21.18
C ASN A 472 30.25 -21.90 -21.39
N LYS A 473 30.69 -20.82 -20.71
CA LYS A 473 30.01 -19.51 -20.66
C LYS A 473 28.51 -19.61 -20.30
N ARG A 474 28.22 -20.36 -19.24
CA ARG A 474 26.86 -20.62 -18.72
C ARG A 474 26.78 -20.36 -17.22
N VAL A 475 25.59 -20.53 -16.65
CA VAL A 475 25.34 -20.50 -15.21
C VAL A 475 24.40 -21.63 -14.82
N SER A 476 24.65 -22.26 -13.67
CA SER A 476 23.82 -23.36 -13.16
C SER A 476 22.66 -22.85 -12.30
N LEU A 477 21.43 -23.10 -12.74
CA LEU A 477 20.19 -22.90 -12.00
C LEU A 477 19.64 -24.26 -11.54
N GLY A 478 20.00 -24.66 -10.32
CA GLY A 478 19.62 -25.96 -9.76
C GLY A 478 20.26 -27.16 -10.48
N LYS A 479 19.56 -27.70 -11.49
CA LYS A 479 20.06 -28.78 -12.39
C LYS A 479 20.21 -28.33 -13.84
N GLU A 480 19.69 -27.16 -14.19
CA GLU A 480 19.72 -26.61 -15.54
C GLU A 480 20.99 -25.76 -15.70
N MET A 481 21.62 -25.79 -16.87
CA MET A 481 22.80 -24.99 -17.19
C MET A 481 22.47 -24.10 -18.39
N LEU A 482 22.26 -22.81 -18.14
CA LEU A 482 21.65 -21.84 -19.06
C LEU A 482 22.64 -20.72 -19.41
N SER A 483 22.40 -20.01 -20.51
CA SER A 483 23.13 -18.76 -20.78
C SER A 483 22.66 -17.64 -19.82
N PRO A 484 23.49 -16.63 -19.55
CA PRO A 484 23.09 -15.49 -18.72
C PRO A 484 21.87 -14.74 -19.28
N GLU A 485 21.72 -14.69 -20.60
CA GLU A 485 20.61 -14.06 -21.32
C GLU A 485 19.31 -14.88 -21.19
N GLU A 486 19.38 -16.21 -21.30
CA GLU A 486 18.24 -17.11 -21.05
C GLU A 486 17.70 -16.92 -19.63
N VAL A 487 18.59 -16.79 -18.64
CA VAL A 487 18.22 -16.54 -17.23
C VAL A 487 17.65 -15.13 -17.06
N ARG A 488 18.24 -14.11 -17.71
CA ARG A 488 17.74 -12.72 -17.69
C ARG A 488 16.29 -12.64 -18.18
N GLU A 489 15.99 -13.23 -19.33
CA GLU A 489 14.63 -13.18 -19.91
C GLU A 489 13.63 -14.02 -19.11
N ARG A 490 14.04 -15.17 -18.56
CA ARG A 490 13.22 -15.96 -17.62
C ARG A 490 12.82 -15.15 -16.38
N PHE A 491 13.78 -14.47 -15.74
CA PHE A 491 13.52 -13.69 -14.53
C PHE A 491 12.74 -12.40 -14.82
N LYS A 492 12.99 -11.71 -15.94
CA LYS A 492 12.14 -10.60 -16.41
C LYS A 492 10.69 -11.07 -16.61
N THR A 493 10.49 -12.20 -17.30
CA THR A 493 9.14 -12.78 -17.50
C THR A 493 8.44 -13.05 -16.17
N MET A 494 9.14 -13.58 -15.16
CA MET A 494 8.57 -13.79 -13.82
C MET A 494 8.16 -12.48 -13.12
N VAL A 495 8.91 -11.39 -13.33
CA VAL A 495 8.54 -10.05 -12.81
C VAL A 495 7.32 -9.49 -13.55
N ASP A 496 7.32 -9.51 -14.88
CA ASP A 496 6.27 -8.90 -15.70
C ASP A 496 4.94 -9.69 -15.69
N THR A 497 4.98 -10.99 -15.39
CA THR A 497 3.79 -11.83 -15.15
C THR A 497 3.33 -11.87 -13.69
N PHE A 498 4.03 -11.17 -12.79
CA PHE A 498 3.75 -11.13 -11.34
C PHE A 498 3.75 -12.52 -10.66
N ALA A 499 4.73 -13.37 -11.01
CA ALA A 499 4.91 -14.74 -10.53
C ALA A 499 5.52 -14.85 -9.12
#